data_AF-A0A963DYK7-F1
#
_entry.id   AF-A0A963DYK7-F1
#
_cell.length_a   1.000
_cell.length_b   1.000
_cell.length_c   1.000
_cell.angle_alpha   90.00
_cell.angle_beta   90.00
_cell.angle_gamma   90.00
#
_symmetry.space_group_name_H-M   'P 1'
#
loop_
_entity.id
_entity.type
_entity.pdbx_description
1 polymer ?
#
loop_
_entity_poly.entity_id
_entity_poly.type
_entity_poly.pdbx_seq_one_letter_code
_entity_poly.pdbx_strand_id
1 'polypeptide(L)'
;MFAMPDNPNEYPRRILVAVTGLSPQIVTETLYALAVAPSNAPFVPTEVHLITTRGGAEKARLALLSDEPGWFHRLCQDYALPKIQFSAETIHVLKEADGRSLEDIRSPEDNRRAADGITALIRQFTSDPDCALHVSIAGGRKTMGFFLGYALSLYGRPQDQLSHVLVSQPFESSIGFYYPTPSSRIIEMPGGRLVDSAEAEVTLAELPFVSLRHGLPDALLTGLASYNETVEAARRAIAPARLQIDLATRRVEAGGKVFSLPPAELALLSVFARRAQHEEAPLPAPAKELPDADWKKRYLV
;
A
#
# COMPACT_ATOMS: atom_id res chain seq x y z
N MET A 1 10.23 -10.56 23.20
CA MET A 1 10.47 -11.68 22.27
C MET A 1 10.15 -11.15 20.89
N PHE A 2 11.16 -10.76 20.12
CA PHE A 2 10.94 -10.29 18.75
C PHE A 2 10.46 -11.49 17.95
N ALA A 3 9.22 -11.44 17.44
CA ALA A 3 8.74 -12.43 16.49
C ALA A 3 9.74 -12.48 15.34
N MET A 4 10.13 -13.68 14.92
CA MET A 4 10.93 -13.86 13.71
C MET A 4 10.23 -13.14 12.55
N PRO A 5 10.96 -12.52 11.60
CA PRO A 5 10.30 -12.00 10.42
C PRO A 5 9.56 -13.16 9.76
N ASP A 6 8.23 -13.04 9.67
CA ASP A 6 7.39 -14.01 8.99
C ASP A 6 7.94 -14.21 7.58
N ASN A 7 8.42 -15.41 7.27
CA ASN A 7 8.97 -15.75 5.96
C ASN A 7 7.83 -15.67 4.93
N PRO A 8 7.79 -14.66 4.03
CA PRO A 8 6.64 -14.44 3.14
C PRO A 8 6.35 -15.65 2.24
N ASN A 9 7.36 -16.49 2.01
CA ASN A 9 7.29 -17.67 1.18
C ASN A 9 6.48 -18.81 1.81
N GLU A 10 6.28 -18.81 3.13
CA GLU A 10 5.55 -19.85 3.86
C GLU A 10 4.03 -19.66 3.87
N TYR A 11 3.55 -18.49 3.44
CA TYR A 11 2.12 -18.21 3.39
C TYR A 11 1.42 -19.04 2.31
N PRO A 12 0.21 -19.58 2.59
CA PRO A 12 -0.54 -20.36 1.61
C PRO A 12 -1.00 -19.51 0.43
N ARG A 13 -1.21 -18.20 0.66
CA ARG A 13 -1.58 -17.23 -0.37
C ARG A 13 -0.47 -16.19 -0.52
N ARG A 14 0.12 -16.10 -1.71
CA ARG A 14 1.24 -15.19 -2.01
C ARG A 14 0.87 -14.36 -3.22
N ILE A 15 0.77 -13.05 -3.04
CA ILE A 15 0.21 -12.15 -4.04
C ILE A 15 1.32 -11.27 -4.58
N LEU A 16 1.57 -11.29 -5.88
CA LEU A 16 2.33 -10.25 -6.55
C LEU A 16 1.36 -9.15 -7.02
N VAL A 17 1.47 -7.95 -6.46
CA VAL A 17 0.76 -6.76 -6.95
C VAL A 17 1.72 -5.88 -7.72
N ALA A 18 1.37 -5.56 -8.96
CA ALA A 18 2.11 -4.61 -9.78
C ALA A 18 1.18 -3.51 -10.29
N VAL A 19 1.72 -2.30 -10.42
CA VAL A 19 1.11 -1.25 -11.24
C VAL A 19 1.77 -1.23 -12.60
N THR A 20 0.98 -1.06 -13.67
CA THR A 20 1.55 -0.83 -15.01
C THR A 20 0.81 0.24 -15.78
N GLY A 21 1.55 0.83 -16.73
CA GLY A 21 1.02 1.73 -17.74
C GLY A 21 1.01 1.00 -19.07
N LEU A 22 1.85 1.48 -19.99
CA LEU A 22 1.94 0.95 -21.35
C LEU A 22 3.04 -0.11 -21.54
N SER A 23 3.71 -0.50 -20.44
CA SER A 23 4.82 -1.44 -20.42
C SER A 23 4.50 -2.63 -19.50
N PRO A 24 3.72 -3.63 -19.98
CA PRO A 24 3.36 -4.80 -19.18
C PRO A 24 4.54 -5.73 -18.85
N GLN A 25 5.69 -5.56 -19.51
CA GLN A 25 6.95 -6.28 -19.28
C GLN A 25 7.33 -6.33 -17.80
N ILE A 26 7.03 -5.26 -17.05
CA ILE A 26 7.36 -5.12 -15.64
C ILE A 26 6.83 -6.29 -14.78
N VAL A 27 5.73 -6.92 -15.20
CA VAL A 27 5.14 -8.07 -14.51
C VAL A 27 6.05 -9.29 -14.65
N THR A 28 6.52 -9.58 -15.85
CA THR A 28 7.40 -10.73 -16.11
C THR A 28 8.82 -10.50 -15.60
N GLU A 29 9.33 -9.28 -15.69
CA GLU A 29 10.63 -8.89 -15.13
C GLU A 29 10.63 -9.07 -13.61
N THR A 30 9.59 -8.56 -12.93
CA THR A 30 9.45 -8.72 -11.48
C THR A 30 9.29 -10.19 -11.10
N LEU A 31 8.41 -10.94 -11.79
CA LEU A 31 8.19 -12.36 -11.49
C LEU A 31 9.45 -13.19 -11.69
N TYR A 32 10.21 -12.95 -12.75
CA TYR A 32 11.49 -13.60 -13.00
C TYR A 32 12.45 -13.38 -11.84
N ALA A 33 12.64 -12.13 -11.42
CA ALA A 33 13.57 -11.82 -10.33
C ALA A 33 13.08 -12.32 -8.96
N LEU A 34 11.77 -12.51 -8.74
CA LEU A 34 11.25 -13.09 -7.51
C LEU A 34 11.36 -14.61 -7.44
N ALA A 35 11.02 -15.29 -8.55
CA ALA A 35 10.83 -16.73 -8.57
C ALA A 35 12.01 -17.51 -9.13
N VAL A 36 12.77 -16.91 -10.06
CA VAL A 36 13.82 -17.59 -10.84
C VAL A 36 15.21 -17.16 -10.41
N ALA A 37 15.45 -15.85 -10.32
CA ALA A 37 16.75 -15.28 -9.98
C ALA A 37 16.71 -14.36 -8.74
N PRO A 38 16.20 -14.84 -7.59
CA PRO A 38 16.10 -14.02 -6.40
C PRO A 38 17.47 -13.75 -5.79
N SER A 39 17.64 -12.55 -5.25
CA SER A 39 18.82 -12.22 -4.42
C SER A 39 18.78 -12.95 -3.05
N ASN A 40 17.58 -13.33 -2.60
CA ASN A 40 17.31 -14.04 -1.33
C ASN A 40 16.51 -15.34 -1.61
N ALA A 41 15.77 -15.84 -0.61
CA ALA A 41 14.88 -16.98 -0.81
C ALA A 41 13.80 -16.66 -1.89
N PRO A 42 13.52 -17.58 -2.83
CA PRO A 42 12.54 -17.35 -3.90
C PRO A 42 11.14 -17.07 -3.37
N PHE A 43 10.50 -16.02 -3.88
CA PHE A 43 9.08 -15.74 -3.68
C PHE A 43 8.30 -16.12 -4.93
N VAL A 44 7.63 -17.27 -4.89
CA VAL A 44 6.76 -17.73 -5.99
C VAL A 44 5.32 -17.36 -5.67
N PRO A 45 4.73 -16.33 -6.31
CA PRO A 45 3.36 -15.94 -6.04
C PRO A 45 2.38 -17.04 -6.43
N THR A 46 1.31 -17.19 -5.67
CA THR A 46 0.15 -18.02 -6.06
C THR A 46 -0.75 -17.29 -7.03
N GLU A 47 -0.74 -15.95 -7.01
CA GLU A 47 -1.54 -15.12 -7.90
C GLU A 47 -0.86 -13.77 -8.20
N VAL A 48 -1.19 -13.20 -9.35
CA VAL A 48 -0.73 -11.87 -9.79
C VAL A 48 -1.95 -10.96 -9.95
N HIS A 49 -1.86 -9.77 -9.37
CA HIS A 49 -2.85 -8.71 -9.51
C HIS A 49 -2.19 -7.49 -10.16
N LEU A 50 -2.76 -7.06 -11.28
CA LEU A 50 -2.23 -5.94 -12.05
C LEU A 50 -3.18 -4.74 -11.94
N ILE A 51 -2.71 -3.61 -11.42
CA ILE A 51 -3.49 -2.38 -11.32
C ILE A 51 -3.09 -1.43 -12.44
N THR A 52 -4.05 -0.99 -13.24
CA THR A 52 -3.77 -0.20 -14.45
C THR A 52 -4.97 0.61 -14.94
N THR A 53 -4.79 1.37 -16.02
CA THR A 53 -5.87 2.04 -16.77
C THR A 53 -6.32 1.16 -17.95
N ARG A 54 -7.37 1.56 -18.66
CA ARG A 54 -7.94 0.74 -19.75
C ARG A 54 -6.91 0.38 -20.81
N GLY A 55 -6.08 1.33 -21.24
CA GLY A 55 -5.04 1.08 -22.24
C GLY A 55 -3.95 0.11 -21.77
N GLY A 56 -3.59 0.16 -20.49
CA GLY A 56 -2.62 -0.77 -19.91
C GLY A 56 -3.18 -2.18 -19.74
N ALA A 57 -4.47 -2.29 -19.39
CA ALA A 57 -5.15 -3.58 -19.29
C ALA A 57 -5.21 -4.30 -20.64
N GLU A 58 -5.55 -3.58 -21.72
CA GLU A 58 -5.58 -4.19 -23.05
C GLU A 58 -4.19 -4.63 -23.50
N LYS A 59 -3.15 -3.82 -23.24
CA LYS A 59 -1.76 -4.22 -23.50
C LYS A 59 -1.34 -5.44 -22.70
N ALA A 60 -1.67 -5.50 -21.41
CA ALA A 60 -1.35 -6.65 -20.57
C ALA A 60 -2.07 -7.92 -21.05
N ARG A 61 -3.36 -7.81 -21.42
CA ARG A 61 -4.12 -8.92 -21.98
C ARG A 61 -3.49 -9.45 -23.27
N LEU A 62 -3.15 -8.56 -24.20
CA LEU A 62 -2.56 -8.94 -25.49
C LEU A 62 -1.12 -9.44 -25.37
N ALA A 63 -0.30 -8.86 -24.50
CA ALA A 63 1.12 -9.20 -24.40
C ALA A 63 1.39 -10.39 -23.45
N LEU A 64 0.69 -10.43 -22.31
CA LEU A 64 0.97 -11.38 -21.24
C LEU A 64 0.04 -12.60 -21.27
N LEU A 65 -1.26 -12.40 -21.54
CA LEU A 65 -2.31 -13.41 -21.33
C LEU A 65 -2.82 -14.11 -22.59
N SER A 66 -2.53 -13.58 -23.78
CA SER A 66 -2.89 -14.18 -25.06
C SER A 66 -2.24 -15.56 -25.26
N ASP A 67 -2.77 -16.37 -26.17
CA ASP A 67 -2.10 -17.61 -26.57
C ASP A 67 -0.75 -17.29 -27.24
N GLU A 68 -0.74 -16.26 -28.09
CA GLU A 68 0.47 -15.67 -28.67
C GLU A 68 0.38 -14.12 -28.66
N PRO A 69 1.41 -13.41 -28.16
CA PRO A 69 2.67 -13.95 -27.64
C PRO A 69 2.58 -14.57 -26.24
N GLY A 70 1.63 -14.23 -25.37
CA GLY A 70 1.44 -14.92 -24.08
C GLY A 70 2.65 -14.94 -23.14
N TRP A 71 3.38 -13.83 -23.00
CA TRP A 71 4.69 -13.82 -22.35
C TRP A 71 4.69 -14.26 -20.88
N PHE A 72 3.59 -14.09 -20.15
CA PHE A 72 3.47 -14.62 -18.80
C PHE A 72 3.44 -16.15 -18.80
N HIS A 73 2.65 -16.75 -19.69
CA HIS A 73 2.57 -18.20 -19.85
C HIS A 73 3.90 -18.78 -20.29
N ARG A 74 4.59 -18.11 -21.22
CA ARG A 74 5.94 -18.49 -21.66
C ARG A 74 6.95 -18.47 -20.52
N LEU A 75 6.98 -17.41 -19.70
CA LEU A 75 7.87 -17.35 -18.53
C LEU A 75 7.63 -18.53 -17.59
N CYS A 76 6.36 -18.84 -17.31
CA CYS A 76 6.00 -19.96 -16.45
C CYS A 76 6.44 -21.30 -17.04
N GLN A 77 6.31 -21.49 -18.36
CA GLN A 77 6.73 -22.70 -19.05
C GLN A 77 8.26 -22.83 -19.11
N ASP A 78 8.95 -21.76 -19.51
CA ASP A 78 10.40 -21.70 -19.70
C ASP A 78 11.16 -22.09 -18.42
N TYR A 79 10.64 -21.67 -17.26
CA TYR A 79 11.25 -21.92 -15.96
C TYR A 79 10.52 -22.96 -15.10
N ALA A 80 9.56 -23.69 -15.69
CA ALA A 80 8.76 -24.70 -15.00
C ALA A 80 8.15 -24.21 -13.66
N LEU A 81 7.65 -22.97 -13.65
CA LEU A 81 7.05 -22.37 -12.47
C LEU A 81 5.77 -23.13 -12.07
N PRO A 82 5.46 -23.25 -10.77
CA PRO A 82 4.17 -23.74 -10.30
C PRO A 82 3.00 -22.94 -10.89
N LYS A 83 1.78 -23.46 -10.77
CA LYS A 83 0.59 -22.73 -11.24
C LYS A 83 0.45 -21.40 -10.49
N ILE A 84 0.49 -20.30 -11.23
CA ILE A 84 0.25 -18.94 -10.75
C ILE A 84 -1.05 -18.44 -11.40
N GLN A 85 -2.00 -17.97 -10.59
CA GLN A 85 -3.26 -17.42 -11.12
C GLN A 85 -3.01 -16.01 -11.65
N PHE A 86 -3.14 -15.84 -12.96
CA PHE A 86 -3.14 -14.52 -13.59
C PHE A 86 -4.04 -14.56 -14.82
N SER A 87 -5.10 -13.76 -14.80
CA SER A 87 -6.13 -13.74 -15.83
C SER A 87 -6.74 -12.35 -15.96
N ALA A 88 -7.68 -12.18 -16.88
CA ALA A 88 -8.33 -10.87 -17.08
C ALA A 88 -9.06 -10.39 -15.81
N GLU A 89 -9.54 -11.31 -14.98
CA GLU A 89 -10.24 -11.04 -13.72
C GLU A 89 -9.33 -10.44 -12.64
N THR A 90 -8.01 -10.67 -12.72
CA THR A 90 -7.03 -10.09 -11.79
C THR A 90 -6.33 -8.86 -12.35
N ILE A 91 -6.80 -8.34 -13.49
CA ILE A 91 -6.43 -7.02 -14.02
C ILE A 91 -7.44 -5.98 -13.53
N HIS A 92 -7.03 -5.17 -12.56
CA HIS A 92 -7.82 -4.14 -11.91
C HIS A 92 -7.72 -2.83 -12.70
N VAL A 93 -8.75 -2.55 -13.49
CA VAL A 93 -8.87 -1.28 -14.21
C VAL A 93 -9.44 -0.21 -13.29
N LEU A 94 -8.64 0.83 -13.03
CA LEU A 94 -9.07 2.00 -12.26
C LEU A 94 -10.31 2.64 -12.88
N LYS A 95 -11.17 3.24 -12.05
CA LYS A 95 -12.50 3.73 -12.46
C LYS A 95 -12.62 5.26 -12.37
N GLU A 96 -13.41 5.82 -13.27
CA GLU A 96 -13.89 7.21 -13.23
C GLU A 96 -15.01 7.38 -12.19
N ALA A 97 -15.44 8.63 -11.97
CA ALA A 97 -16.48 8.97 -11.00
C ALA A 97 -17.84 8.29 -11.28
N ASP A 98 -18.15 8.02 -12.54
CA ASP A 98 -19.37 7.36 -12.99
C ASP A 98 -19.25 5.83 -13.09
N GLY A 99 -18.13 5.26 -12.64
CA GLY A 99 -17.85 3.83 -12.69
C GLY A 99 -17.33 3.32 -14.03
N ARG A 100 -17.17 4.17 -15.05
CA ARG A 100 -16.50 3.78 -16.30
C ARG A 100 -15.02 3.50 -16.07
N SER A 101 -14.42 2.69 -16.93
CA SER A 101 -12.99 2.41 -16.87
C SER A 101 -12.17 3.64 -17.24
N LEU A 102 -11.24 4.02 -16.35
CA LEU A 102 -10.37 5.17 -16.53
C LEU A 102 -9.44 4.94 -17.72
N GLU A 103 -9.49 5.90 -18.64
CA GLU A 103 -8.74 5.90 -19.88
C GLU A 103 -7.23 6.05 -19.64
N ASP A 104 -6.89 7.09 -18.88
CA ASP A 104 -5.55 7.52 -18.51
C ASP A 104 -5.68 8.49 -17.31
N ILE A 105 -4.61 8.69 -16.54
CA ILE A 105 -4.61 9.63 -15.39
C ILE A 105 -4.03 10.97 -15.87
N ARG A 106 -4.91 11.93 -16.19
CA ARG A 106 -4.51 13.24 -16.77
C ARG A 106 -4.97 14.43 -15.95
N SER A 107 -5.96 14.25 -15.07
CA SER A 107 -6.49 15.30 -14.21
C SER A 107 -6.18 15.05 -12.73
N PRO A 108 -6.27 16.09 -11.87
CA PRO A 108 -6.22 15.91 -10.42
C PRO A 108 -7.34 14.99 -9.89
N GLU A 109 -8.49 14.95 -10.55
CA GLU A 109 -9.58 14.05 -10.17
C GLU A 109 -9.22 12.60 -10.49
N ASP A 110 -8.71 12.32 -11.68
CA ASP A 110 -8.24 10.98 -12.07
C ASP A 110 -7.17 10.49 -11.08
N ASN A 111 -6.29 11.40 -10.65
CA ASN A 111 -5.23 11.09 -9.71
C ASN A 111 -5.79 10.70 -8.33
N ARG A 112 -6.82 11.39 -7.85
CA ARG A 112 -7.53 11.04 -6.62
C ARG A 112 -8.22 9.69 -6.73
N ARG A 113 -8.88 9.40 -7.87
CA ARG A 113 -9.52 8.11 -8.14
C ARG A 113 -8.51 6.97 -8.19
N ALA A 114 -7.35 7.19 -8.82
CA ALA A 114 -6.26 6.24 -8.82
C ALA A 114 -5.75 5.95 -7.40
N ALA A 115 -5.58 6.99 -6.57
CA ALA A 115 -5.19 6.83 -5.18
C ALA A 115 -6.20 5.99 -4.41
N ASP A 116 -7.50 6.32 -4.49
CA ASP A 116 -8.56 5.60 -3.80
C ASP A 116 -8.64 4.12 -4.24
N GLY A 117 -8.59 3.87 -5.55
CA GLY A 117 -8.66 2.51 -6.11
C GLY A 117 -7.45 1.64 -5.72
N ILE A 118 -6.23 2.16 -5.86
CA ILE A 118 -5.01 1.46 -5.43
C ILE A 118 -5.07 1.17 -3.93
N THR A 119 -5.45 2.16 -3.13
CA THR A 119 -5.52 2.04 -1.68
C THR A 119 -6.56 1.00 -1.23
N ALA A 120 -7.73 1.00 -1.87
CA ALA A 120 -8.77 0.03 -1.58
C ALA A 120 -8.32 -1.41 -1.85
N LEU A 121 -7.59 -1.65 -2.96
CA LEU A 121 -7.06 -2.97 -3.29
C LEU A 121 -6.00 -3.44 -2.30
N ILE A 122 -5.06 -2.58 -1.93
CA ILE A 122 -4.03 -2.94 -0.93
C ILE A 122 -4.66 -3.20 0.44
N ARG A 123 -5.63 -2.38 0.87
CA ARG A 123 -6.40 -2.65 2.09
C ARG A 123 -7.13 -3.99 2.01
N GLN A 124 -7.75 -4.31 0.87
CA GLN A 124 -8.44 -5.59 0.67
C GLN A 124 -7.48 -6.77 0.78
N PHE A 125 -6.34 -6.75 0.08
CA PHE A 125 -5.38 -7.86 0.14
C PHE A 125 -4.81 -8.02 1.55
N THR A 126 -4.39 -6.93 2.18
CA THR A 126 -3.81 -6.94 3.54
C THR A 126 -4.84 -7.16 4.66
N SER A 127 -6.12 -7.34 4.33
CA SER A 127 -7.15 -7.74 5.30
C SER A 127 -7.13 -9.25 5.58
N ASP A 128 -6.58 -10.05 4.66
CA ASP A 128 -6.45 -11.50 4.77
C ASP A 128 -5.14 -11.87 5.50
N PRO A 129 -5.18 -12.31 6.78
CA PRO A 129 -3.98 -12.58 7.56
C PRO A 129 -3.14 -13.74 6.99
N ASP A 130 -3.73 -14.63 6.19
CA ASP A 130 -3.08 -15.81 5.64
C ASP A 130 -2.42 -15.55 4.28
N CYS A 131 -2.34 -14.27 3.86
CA CYS A 131 -1.61 -13.88 2.67
C CYS A 131 -0.35 -13.06 2.96
N ALA A 132 0.64 -13.19 2.07
CA ALA A 132 1.79 -12.30 1.99
C ALA A 132 1.77 -11.53 0.65
N LEU A 133 2.00 -10.23 0.72
CA LEU A 133 1.94 -9.33 -0.43
C LEU A 133 3.35 -8.91 -0.87
N HIS A 134 3.70 -9.16 -2.12
CA HIS A 134 4.86 -8.55 -2.76
C HIS A 134 4.41 -7.46 -3.72
N VAL A 135 4.87 -6.23 -3.52
CA VAL A 135 4.43 -5.05 -4.26
C VAL A 135 5.55 -4.54 -5.17
N SER A 136 5.26 -4.36 -6.45
CA SER A 136 6.19 -3.79 -7.45
C SER A 136 5.73 -2.40 -7.91
N ILE A 137 6.58 -1.39 -7.69
CA ILE A 137 6.27 0.02 -8.02
C ILE A 137 6.83 0.50 -9.36
N ALA A 138 7.42 -0.40 -10.15
CA ALA A 138 8.26 -0.03 -11.28
C ALA A 138 7.50 0.28 -12.59
N GLY A 139 6.17 0.35 -12.56
CA GLY A 139 5.33 0.60 -13.75
C GLY A 139 4.26 1.68 -13.55
N GLY A 140 3.63 2.07 -14.66
CA GLY A 140 2.55 3.07 -14.66
C GLY A 140 3.05 4.51 -14.70
N ARG A 141 2.13 5.45 -14.48
CA ARG A 141 2.53 6.83 -14.21
C ARG A 141 3.22 6.86 -12.85
N LYS A 142 4.28 7.67 -12.70
CA LYS A 142 5.08 7.79 -11.46
C LYS A 142 4.23 7.91 -10.18
N THR A 143 3.08 8.58 -10.27
CA THR A 143 2.14 8.74 -9.15
C THR A 143 1.46 7.45 -8.72
N MET A 144 1.25 6.47 -9.60
CA MET A 144 0.69 5.16 -9.24
C MET A 144 1.64 4.37 -8.33
N GLY A 145 2.94 4.34 -8.66
CA GLY A 145 3.96 3.71 -7.81
C GLY A 145 4.04 4.38 -6.43
N PHE A 146 3.92 5.70 -6.38
CA PHE A 146 3.82 6.45 -5.13
C PHE A 146 2.59 6.03 -4.31
N PHE A 147 1.39 6.00 -4.90
CA PHE A 147 0.17 5.58 -4.19
C PHE A 147 0.24 4.14 -3.71
N LEU A 148 0.84 3.26 -4.49
CA LEU A 148 1.00 1.86 -4.15
C LEU A 148 1.92 1.68 -2.94
N GLY A 149 3.10 2.31 -2.95
CA GLY A 149 4.02 2.28 -1.80
C GLY A 149 3.44 2.97 -0.57
N TYR A 150 2.68 4.06 -0.75
CA TYR A 150 2.03 4.76 0.36
C TYR A 150 0.87 3.97 0.95
N ALA A 151 0.05 3.31 0.11
CA ALA A 151 -0.99 2.40 0.58
C ALA A 151 -0.38 1.23 1.35
N LEU A 152 0.75 0.68 0.90
CA LEU A 152 1.49 -0.32 1.67
C LEU A 152 2.06 0.24 2.97
N SER A 153 2.47 1.51 3.01
CA SER A 153 2.89 2.15 4.26
C SER A 153 1.73 2.30 5.25
N LEU A 154 0.50 2.50 4.77
CA LEU A 154 -0.69 2.57 5.63
C LEU A 154 -1.16 1.19 6.10
N TYR A 155 -1.19 0.20 5.21
CA TYR A 155 -1.89 -1.07 5.46
C TYR A 155 -0.97 -2.30 5.47
N GLY A 156 0.27 -2.18 5.01
CA GLY A 156 1.22 -3.29 4.95
C GLY A 156 1.55 -3.86 6.32
N ARG A 157 1.84 -5.15 6.34
CA ARG A 157 2.14 -5.96 7.53
C ARG A 157 3.59 -6.43 7.50
N PRO A 158 4.12 -7.02 8.59
CA PRO A 158 5.51 -7.44 8.65
C PRO A 158 5.95 -8.42 7.55
N GLN A 159 5.04 -9.24 7.02
CA GLN A 159 5.31 -10.17 5.93
C GLN A 159 5.21 -9.56 4.52
N ASP A 160 4.70 -8.34 4.39
CA ASP A 160 4.50 -7.71 3.09
C ASP A 160 5.79 -7.00 2.65
N GLN A 161 6.10 -7.06 1.36
CA GLN A 161 7.35 -6.54 0.78
C GLN A 161 7.08 -5.53 -0.34
N LEU A 162 8.02 -4.61 -0.53
CA LEU A 162 7.99 -3.58 -1.57
C LEU A 162 9.29 -3.65 -2.39
N SER A 163 9.19 -3.54 -3.70
CA SER A 163 10.36 -3.62 -4.57
C SER A 163 10.25 -2.75 -5.82
N HIS A 164 11.40 -2.50 -6.42
CA HIS A 164 11.53 -1.94 -7.75
C HIS A 164 12.45 -2.85 -8.58
N VAL A 165 11.95 -3.36 -9.70
CA VAL A 165 12.78 -4.17 -10.62
C VAL A 165 13.69 -3.27 -11.44
N LEU A 166 14.91 -3.73 -11.67
CA LEU A 166 15.94 -3.06 -12.45
C LEU A 166 16.41 -4.03 -13.52
N VAL A 167 16.37 -3.58 -14.78
CA VAL A 167 16.79 -4.35 -15.94
C VAL A 167 18.08 -3.73 -16.46
N SER A 168 19.09 -4.55 -16.78
CA SER A 168 20.35 -4.05 -17.29
C SER A 168 20.21 -3.40 -18.66
N GLN A 169 21.13 -2.50 -18.98
CA GLN A 169 21.26 -2.01 -20.34
C GLN A 169 21.71 -3.13 -21.27
N PRO A 170 21.16 -3.19 -22.49
CA PRO A 170 20.28 -2.18 -23.09
C PRO A 170 18.77 -2.49 -22.96
N PHE A 171 18.40 -3.57 -22.28
CA PHE A 171 17.06 -4.14 -22.28
C PHE A 171 16.00 -3.25 -21.62
N GLU A 172 16.39 -2.39 -20.66
CA GLU A 172 15.50 -1.48 -19.90
C GLU A 172 14.57 -0.59 -20.74
N SER A 173 14.93 -0.32 -21.99
CA SER A 173 14.17 0.53 -22.92
C SER A 173 13.47 -0.26 -24.04
N SER A 174 13.61 -1.58 -24.04
CA SER A 174 13.09 -2.45 -25.09
C SER A 174 11.60 -2.72 -24.90
N ILE A 175 10.83 -2.55 -25.97
CA ILE A 175 9.44 -3.03 -26.02
C ILE A 175 9.35 -4.55 -26.19
N GLY A 176 10.44 -5.19 -26.62
CA GLY A 176 10.48 -6.62 -26.97
C GLY A 176 11.11 -7.52 -25.91
N PHE A 177 11.72 -6.95 -24.86
CA PHE A 177 12.25 -7.71 -23.73
C PHE A 177 11.17 -7.93 -22.68
N TYR A 178 11.06 -9.13 -22.10
CA TYR A 178 10.06 -9.45 -21.06
C TYR A 178 10.69 -10.13 -19.85
N TYR A 179 11.70 -10.97 -20.06
CA TYR A 179 12.51 -11.63 -19.04
C TYR A 179 13.74 -12.24 -19.73
N PRO A 180 14.83 -12.54 -18.98
CA PRO A 180 15.94 -13.30 -19.51
C PRO A 180 15.49 -14.70 -19.88
N THR A 181 15.61 -15.09 -21.15
CA THR A 181 15.17 -16.42 -21.61
C THR A 181 16.21 -17.49 -21.26
N PRO A 182 15.80 -18.75 -21.00
CA PRO A 182 16.75 -19.82 -20.67
C PRO A 182 17.64 -20.23 -21.86
N SER A 183 17.26 -19.85 -23.08
CA SER A 183 17.98 -20.13 -24.32
C SER A 183 18.00 -18.89 -25.21
N SER A 184 19.10 -18.71 -25.96
CA SER A 184 19.30 -17.57 -26.85
C SER A 184 18.05 -17.17 -27.63
N ARG A 185 17.61 -15.93 -27.42
CA ARG A 185 16.53 -15.30 -28.17
C ARG A 185 16.92 -13.88 -28.50
N ILE A 186 17.23 -13.68 -29.77
CA ILE A 186 17.65 -12.40 -30.32
C ILE A 186 16.44 -11.46 -30.43
N ILE A 187 16.61 -10.25 -29.93
CA ILE A 187 15.67 -9.14 -30.10
C ILE A 187 16.39 -7.94 -30.71
N GLU A 188 15.64 -7.12 -31.44
CA GLU A 188 16.15 -5.89 -32.04
C GLU A 188 15.88 -4.69 -31.12
N MET A 189 16.94 -3.94 -30.81
CA MET A 189 16.88 -2.69 -30.06
C MET A 189 16.65 -1.50 -30.99
N PRO A 190 16.17 -0.35 -30.48
CA PRO A 190 16.15 0.89 -31.25
C PRO A 190 17.50 1.18 -31.90
N GLY A 191 17.51 1.46 -33.21
CA GLY A 191 18.72 1.66 -34.00
C GLY A 191 19.29 0.39 -34.66
N GLY A 192 18.57 -0.73 -34.63
CA GLY A 192 18.91 -1.95 -35.38
C GLY A 192 19.96 -2.85 -34.70
N ARG A 193 20.35 -2.54 -33.47
CA ARG A 193 21.28 -3.38 -32.71
C ARG A 193 20.58 -4.66 -32.25
N LEU A 194 21.14 -5.80 -32.61
CA LEU A 194 20.68 -7.11 -32.13
C LEU A 194 21.32 -7.44 -30.78
N VAL A 195 20.51 -7.93 -29.85
CA VAL A 195 20.94 -8.37 -28.52
C VAL A 195 20.25 -9.68 -28.16
N ASP A 196 20.90 -10.52 -27.36
CA ASP A 196 20.30 -11.76 -26.86
C ASP A 196 19.64 -11.53 -25.51
N SER A 197 18.33 -11.78 -25.41
CA SER A 197 17.61 -11.66 -24.14
C SER A 197 18.14 -12.57 -23.04
N ALA A 198 18.78 -13.70 -23.36
CA ALA A 198 19.38 -14.59 -22.37
C ALA A 198 20.55 -13.95 -21.58
N GLU A 199 21.17 -12.90 -22.12
CA GLU A 199 22.27 -12.17 -21.48
C GLU A 199 21.80 -11.03 -20.56
N ALA A 200 20.49 -10.79 -20.46
CA ALA A 200 19.95 -9.73 -19.64
C ALA A 200 20.08 -10.04 -18.14
N GLU A 201 20.43 -9.02 -17.35
CA GLU A 201 20.43 -9.10 -15.90
C GLU A 201 19.20 -8.37 -15.37
N VAL A 202 18.41 -9.04 -14.55
CA VAL A 202 17.24 -8.47 -13.90
C VAL A 202 17.40 -8.63 -12.41
N THR A 203 17.36 -7.51 -11.69
CA THR A 203 17.55 -7.46 -10.23
C THR A 203 16.36 -6.79 -9.56
N LEU A 204 16.09 -7.15 -8.30
CA LEU A 204 15.08 -6.49 -7.49
C LEU A 204 15.75 -5.67 -6.39
N ALA A 205 15.50 -4.37 -6.40
CA ALA A 205 15.79 -3.52 -5.27
C ALA A 205 14.62 -3.58 -4.29
N GLU A 206 14.81 -4.24 -3.16
CA GLU A 206 13.86 -4.19 -2.04
C GLU A 206 13.87 -2.78 -1.43
N LEU A 207 12.68 -2.22 -1.23
CA LEU A 207 12.51 -0.87 -0.72
C LEU A 207 11.94 -0.93 0.69
N PRO A 208 12.66 -0.45 1.72
CA PRO A 208 12.10 -0.39 3.05
C PRO A 208 10.90 0.57 3.06
N PHE A 209 9.83 0.17 3.74
CA PHE A 209 8.69 1.04 4.01
C PHE A 209 8.37 1.01 5.50
N VAL A 210 7.73 2.08 5.99
CA VAL A 210 7.30 2.16 7.39
C VAL A 210 5.82 1.81 7.45
N SER A 211 5.50 0.71 8.13
CA SER A 211 4.11 0.36 8.39
C SER A 211 3.52 1.23 9.50
N LEU A 212 2.51 2.03 9.14
CA LEU A 212 1.70 2.84 10.03
C LEU A 212 0.42 2.10 10.48
N ARG A 213 0.25 0.83 10.07
CA ARG A 213 -0.97 0.04 10.29
C ARG A 213 -1.41 0.03 11.76
N HIS A 214 -0.47 -0.12 12.69
CA HIS A 214 -0.73 -0.17 14.13
C HIS A 214 -1.22 1.16 14.72
N GLY A 215 -0.95 2.28 14.04
CA GLY A 215 -1.44 3.61 14.43
C GLY A 215 -2.83 3.93 13.89
N LEU A 216 -3.39 3.11 12.99
CA LEU A 216 -4.69 3.37 12.40
C LEU A 216 -5.82 2.80 13.27
N PRO A 217 -6.93 3.55 13.46
CA PRO A 217 -8.15 3.00 14.04
C PRO A 217 -8.67 1.79 13.24
N ASP A 218 -9.09 0.73 13.93
CA ASP A 218 -9.59 -0.51 13.30
C ASP A 218 -10.69 -0.26 12.26
N ALA A 219 -11.57 0.71 12.50
CA ALA A 219 -12.65 1.08 11.59
C ALA A 219 -12.16 1.51 10.18
N LEU A 220 -10.92 2.00 10.06
CA LEU A 220 -10.32 2.36 8.78
C LEU A 220 -9.61 1.18 8.11
N LEU A 221 -9.19 0.19 8.90
CA LEU A 221 -8.65 -1.07 8.39
C LEU A 221 -9.76 -1.95 7.80
N THR A 222 -10.96 -1.92 8.39
CA THR A 222 -12.11 -2.75 7.97
C THR A 222 -13.12 -2.02 7.07
N GLY A 223 -13.01 -0.69 6.92
CA GLY A 223 -14.01 0.15 6.24
C GLY A 223 -13.69 0.52 4.78
N LEU A 224 -14.58 1.27 4.14
CA LEU A 224 -14.45 1.83 2.78
C LEU A 224 -13.87 3.26 2.76
N ALA A 225 -13.00 3.61 3.70
CA ALA A 225 -12.43 4.95 3.76
C ALA A 225 -11.65 5.28 2.48
N SER A 226 -11.76 6.52 2.00
CA SER A 226 -10.93 7.05 0.91
C SER A 226 -9.46 7.16 1.34
N TYR A 227 -8.58 7.35 0.36
CA TYR A 227 -7.16 7.59 0.58
C TYR A 227 -6.95 8.78 1.52
N ASN A 228 -7.61 9.91 1.25
CA ASN A 228 -7.45 11.13 2.03
C ASN A 228 -7.98 10.97 3.47
N GLU A 229 -9.11 10.31 3.66
CA GLU A 229 -9.63 10.05 5.01
C GLU A 229 -8.66 9.20 5.84
N THR A 230 -8.02 8.22 5.21
CA THR A 230 -7.01 7.38 5.84
C THR A 230 -5.77 8.18 6.21
N VAL A 231 -5.26 9.01 5.28
CA VAL A 231 -4.11 9.91 5.53
C VAL A 231 -4.40 10.83 6.71
N GLU A 232 -5.55 11.49 6.73
CA GLU A 232 -5.91 12.42 7.79
C GLU A 232 -6.13 11.72 9.14
N ALA A 233 -6.59 10.47 9.14
CA ALA A 233 -6.63 9.67 10.35
C ALA A 233 -5.24 9.26 10.85
N ALA A 234 -4.34 8.81 9.96
CA ALA A 234 -2.96 8.50 10.32
C ALA A 234 -2.24 9.72 10.91
N ARG A 235 -2.42 10.88 10.27
CA ARG A 235 -1.90 12.16 10.77
C ARG A 235 -2.43 12.50 12.16
N ARG A 236 -3.72 12.33 12.39
CA ARG A 236 -4.32 12.56 13.72
C ARG A 236 -3.82 11.60 14.79
N ALA A 237 -3.53 10.34 14.43
CA ALA A 237 -3.04 9.34 15.37
C ALA A 237 -1.59 9.62 15.84
N ILE A 238 -0.77 10.24 14.98
CA ILE A 238 0.64 10.54 15.26
C ILE A 238 0.82 12.00 15.75
N ALA A 239 -0.14 12.88 15.50
CA ALA A 239 -0.10 14.26 15.96
C ALA A 239 -0.09 14.35 17.51
N PRO A 240 0.56 15.36 18.09
CA PRO A 240 0.47 15.63 19.52
C PRO A 240 -1.00 15.73 19.96
N ALA A 241 -1.33 15.09 21.08
CA ALA A 241 -2.67 15.15 21.62
C ALA A 241 -3.05 16.62 21.89
N ARG A 242 -4.13 17.08 21.25
CA ARG A 242 -4.70 18.43 21.45
C ARG A 242 -6.10 18.33 22.02
N LEU A 243 -6.33 19.08 23.09
CA LEU A 243 -7.63 19.28 23.73
C LEU A 243 -7.96 20.77 23.72
N GLN A 244 -9.08 21.15 23.12
CA GLN A 244 -9.61 22.50 23.18
C GLN A 244 -10.97 22.49 23.86
N ILE A 245 -11.14 23.36 24.85
CA ILE A 245 -12.37 23.48 25.62
C ILE A 245 -12.87 24.91 25.48
N ASP A 246 -14.03 25.08 24.86
CA ASP A 246 -14.78 26.33 24.90
C ASP A 246 -15.82 26.24 26.02
N LEU A 247 -15.50 26.90 27.13
CA LEU A 247 -16.35 26.94 28.32
C LEU A 247 -17.64 27.73 28.08
N ALA A 248 -17.63 28.76 27.23
CA ALA A 248 -18.80 29.59 26.97
C ALA A 248 -19.86 28.81 26.20
N THR A 249 -19.43 28.02 25.21
CA THR A 249 -20.34 27.23 24.37
C THR A 249 -20.49 25.76 24.82
N ARG A 250 -19.77 25.35 25.88
CA ARG A 250 -19.70 23.95 26.39
C ARG A 250 -19.29 22.96 25.31
N ARG A 251 -18.36 23.38 24.45
CA ARG A 251 -17.87 22.61 23.31
C ARG A 251 -16.46 22.13 23.59
N VAL A 252 -16.24 20.83 23.43
CA VAL A 252 -14.93 20.18 23.56
C VAL A 252 -14.51 19.67 22.19
N GLU A 253 -13.25 19.92 21.83
CA GLU A 253 -12.61 19.33 20.67
C GLU A 253 -11.40 18.51 21.14
N ALA A 254 -11.42 17.20 20.86
CA ALA A 254 -10.32 16.28 21.17
C ALA A 254 -10.13 15.30 20.02
N GLY A 255 -8.90 15.13 19.53
CA GLY A 255 -8.61 14.23 18.41
C GLY A 255 -9.41 14.54 17.14
N GLY A 256 -9.74 15.81 16.90
CA GLY A 256 -10.57 16.27 15.78
C GLY A 256 -12.07 15.93 15.89
N LYS A 257 -12.52 15.37 17.03
CA LYS A 257 -13.94 15.14 17.32
C LYS A 257 -14.47 16.28 18.18
N VAL A 258 -15.66 16.77 17.82
CA VAL A 258 -16.37 17.81 18.54
C VAL A 258 -17.55 17.20 19.28
N PHE A 259 -17.64 17.44 20.59
CA PHE A 259 -18.73 16.97 21.43
C PHE A 259 -19.00 17.95 22.58
N SER A 260 -20.14 17.77 23.25
CA SER A 260 -20.47 18.49 24.49
C SER A 260 -20.42 17.53 25.67
N LEU A 261 -20.10 18.07 26.85
CA LEU A 261 -20.14 17.35 28.12
C LEU A 261 -21.16 18.03 29.04
N PRO A 262 -21.80 17.29 29.97
CA PRO A 262 -22.56 17.94 31.02
C PRO A 262 -21.64 18.81 31.89
N PRO A 263 -22.19 19.81 32.60
CA PRO A 263 -21.37 20.83 33.26
C PRO A 263 -20.36 20.27 34.25
N ALA A 264 -20.69 19.17 34.93
CA ALA A 264 -19.85 18.63 35.97
C ALA A 264 -18.59 17.94 35.41
N GLU A 265 -18.76 17.18 34.33
CA GLU A 265 -17.70 16.49 33.60
C GLU A 265 -16.84 17.50 32.84
N LEU A 266 -17.44 18.57 32.30
CA LEU A 266 -16.71 19.66 31.66
C LEU A 266 -15.79 20.36 32.66
N ALA A 267 -16.29 20.71 33.85
CA ALA A 267 -15.48 21.32 34.90
C ALA A 267 -14.33 20.40 35.32
N LEU A 268 -14.59 19.09 35.48
CA LEU A 268 -13.56 18.10 35.81
C LEU A 268 -12.47 18.05 34.72
N LEU A 269 -12.87 18.00 33.45
CA LEU A 269 -11.95 18.00 32.31
C LEU A 269 -11.11 19.28 32.27
N SER A 270 -11.70 20.44 32.58
CA SER A 270 -10.99 21.72 32.66
C SER A 270 -9.94 21.76 33.76
N VAL A 271 -10.16 21.08 34.90
CA VAL A 271 -9.11 20.92 35.93
C VAL A 271 -7.89 20.22 35.34
N PHE A 272 -8.09 19.08 34.67
CA PHE A 272 -7.00 18.34 34.04
C PHE A 272 -6.30 19.15 32.94
N ALA A 273 -7.07 19.87 32.11
CA ALA A 273 -6.52 20.71 31.05
C ALA A 273 -5.62 21.83 31.59
N ARG A 274 -6.06 22.56 32.63
CA ARG A 274 -5.25 23.62 33.27
C ARG A 274 -3.96 23.08 33.88
N ARG A 275 -4.04 21.92 34.55
CA ARG A 275 -2.85 21.28 35.12
C ARG A 275 -1.85 20.88 34.07
N ALA A 276 -2.32 20.30 32.96
CA ALA A 276 -1.46 19.96 31.83
C ALA A 276 -0.82 21.21 31.21
N GLN A 277 -1.55 22.33 31.11
CA GLN A 277 -1.01 23.61 30.64
C GLN A 277 0.07 24.19 31.57
N HIS A 278 0.01 23.90 32.86
CA HIS A 278 1.01 24.31 33.86
C HIS A 278 2.07 23.23 34.13
N GLU A 279 2.12 22.15 33.35
CA GLU A 279 3.05 21.02 33.52
C GLU A 279 2.99 20.39 34.93
N GLU A 280 1.82 20.42 35.57
CA GLU A 280 1.61 19.85 36.90
C GLU A 280 1.36 18.33 36.85
N ALA A 281 1.74 17.63 37.92
CA ALA A 281 1.58 16.18 38.03
C ALA A 281 0.11 15.70 37.91
N PRO A 282 -0.13 14.48 37.41
CA PRO A 282 -1.48 13.89 37.36
C PRO A 282 -2.11 13.78 38.75
N LEU A 283 -3.44 13.89 38.82
CA LEU A 283 -4.18 13.78 40.07
C LEU A 283 -4.78 12.38 40.24
N PRO A 284 -4.76 11.83 41.46
CA PRO A 284 -5.57 10.66 41.79
C PRO A 284 -7.06 11.01 41.79
N ALA A 285 -7.91 10.01 41.56
CA ALA A 285 -9.36 10.18 41.66
C ALA A 285 -9.75 10.66 43.08
N PRO A 286 -10.75 11.54 43.22
CA PRO A 286 -11.24 11.98 44.52
C PRO A 286 -11.76 10.78 45.35
N ALA A 287 -11.55 10.82 46.66
CA ALA A 287 -12.06 9.79 47.57
C ALA A 287 -13.60 9.76 47.55
N LYS A 288 -14.19 8.55 47.49
CA LYS A 288 -15.66 8.39 47.42
C LYS A 288 -16.38 8.75 48.73
N GLU A 289 -15.71 8.59 49.87
CA GLU A 289 -16.36 8.61 51.19
C GLU A 289 -15.92 9.77 52.08
N LEU A 290 -14.92 10.56 51.67
CA LEU A 290 -14.38 11.66 52.47
C LEU A 290 -14.37 12.96 51.66
N PRO A 291 -14.79 14.10 52.24
CA PRO A 291 -14.70 15.39 51.59
C PRO A 291 -13.24 15.74 51.28
N ASP A 292 -12.96 16.03 50.01
CA ASP A 292 -11.63 16.44 49.56
C ASP A 292 -11.65 17.96 49.27
N ALA A 293 -11.15 18.72 50.24
CA ALA A 293 -11.12 20.18 50.18
C ALA A 293 -10.24 20.70 49.03
N ASP A 294 -9.17 19.97 48.70
CA ASP A 294 -8.26 20.36 47.63
C ASP A 294 -8.90 20.12 46.26
N TRP A 295 -9.58 18.99 46.06
CA TRP A 295 -10.39 18.75 44.87
C TRP A 295 -11.48 19.79 44.69
N LYS A 296 -12.19 20.15 45.78
CA LYS A 296 -13.20 21.23 45.74
C LYS A 296 -12.59 22.55 45.26
N LYS A 297 -11.41 22.93 45.78
CA LYS A 297 -10.72 24.16 45.36
C LYS A 297 -10.33 24.11 43.89
N ARG A 298 -9.79 22.99 43.41
CA ARG A 298 -9.39 22.82 41.99
C ARG A 298 -10.58 22.91 41.04
N TYR A 299 -11.73 22.37 41.46
CA TYR A 299 -12.94 22.25 40.66
C TYR A 299 -13.70 23.57 40.46
N LEU A 300 -13.60 24.50 41.41
CA LEU A 300 -14.34 25.77 41.41
C LEU A 300 -13.61 26.93 40.70
N VAL A 301 -12.45 26.65 40.08
CA VAL A 301 -11.63 27.62 39.33
C VAL A 301 -12.00 27.63 37.86
#